data_AF-A0A9N8HGF7-F1
#
_entry.id   AF-A0A9N8HGF7-F1
#
_cell.length_a   1.000
_cell.length_b   1.000
_cell.length_c   1.000
_cell.angle_alpha   90.00
_cell.angle_beta   90.00
_cell.angle_gamma   90.00
#
_symmetry.space_group_name_H-M   'P 1'
#
loop_
_entity.id
_entity.type
_entity.pdbx_description
1 polymer ?
#
loop_
_entity_poly.entity_id
_entity_poly.type
_entity_poly.pdbx_seq_one_letter_code
_entity_poly.pdbx_strand_id
1 'polypeptide(L)'
;MELATENLKLDKSRVFFNLKELQQHHAGLAQQLQTATPFVFQVPETTEEAMTVLAATPSIQFSFAALAVTLCARLALGPLGVTDLGILIGTKMFWEIQEWIVHTELFHGSKDMTSIGPFESHDRHHILPYYHVSTEPLPLAVGFYLLAATIAVAAMSFGAPAAQAMTWLGSYTASGIGYMLLHFLAHTRLSCP
;
A
#
# COMPACT_ATOMS: atom_id res chain seq x y z
N MET A 1 20.13 -0.91 -17.62
CA MET A 1 20.58 0.41 -17.16
C MET A 1 20.78 0.27 -15.67
N GLU A 2 22.00 -0.08 -15.25
CA GLU A 2 22.38 -0.08 -13.83
C GLU A 2 22.31 1.37 -13.37
N LEU A 3 21.24 1.72 -12.65
CA LEU A 3 21.22 2.98 -11.90
C LEU A 3 22.41 2.90 -10.96
N ALA A 4 23.35 3.82 -11.09
CA ALA A 4 24.43 3.96 -10.15
C ALA A 4 23.79 4.15 -8.77
N THR A 5 23.74 3.07 -7.99
CA THR A 5 23.53 3.08 -6.56
C THR A 5 24.79 3.71 -5.95
N GLU A 6 25.03 4.99 -6.26
CA GLU A 6 25.61 5.84 -5.24
C GLU A 6 24.68 5.67 -4.06
N ASN A 7 25.19 5.00 -3.02
CA ASN A 7 24.58 4.92 -1.72
C ASN A 7 24.45 6.37 -1.23
N LEU A 8 23.40 7.04 -1.70
CA LEU A 8 22.92 8.31 -1.23
C LEU A 8 22.62 8.06 0.24
N LYS A 9 23.61 8.34 1.09
CA LYS A 9 23.45 8.44 2.54
C LYS A 9 22.55 9.65 2.75
N LEU A 10 21.27 9.44 2.52
CA LEU A 10 20.23 10.42 2.75
C LEU A 10 20.22 10.66 4.25
N ASP A 11 20.32 11.93 4.62
CA ASP A 11 20.16 12.33 5.99
C ASP A 11 18.70 12.09 6.38
N LYS A 12 18.41 10.94 7.00
CA LYS A 12 17.07 10.54 7.43
C LYS A 12 16.47 11.50 8.47
N SER A 13 17.26 12.44 9.02
CA SER A 13 16.74 13.49 9.90
C SER A 13 16.09 14.65 9.14
N ARG A 14 16.21 14.69 7.81
CA ARG A 14 15.72 15.80 6.99
C ARG A 14 14.56 15.38 6.08
N VAL A 15 13.39 15.95 6.36
CA VAL A 15 12.19 15.83 5.53
C VAL A 15 12.18 16.96 4.51
N PHE A 16 11.94 16.64 3.24
CA PHE A 16 11.76 17.65 2.18
C PHE A 16 10.28 17.82 1.88
N PHE A 17 9.80 19.07 1.84
CA PHE A 17 8.40 19.39 1.62
C PHE A 17 8.09 19.61 0.15
N ASN A 18 9.10 19.91 -0.67
CA ASN A 18 8.91 20.01 -2.11
C ASN A 18 10.09 19.53 -2.98
N LEU A 19 9.81 19.25 -4.27
CA LEU A 19 10.81 18.82 -5.25
C LEU A 19 11.92 19.85 -5.45
N LYS A 20 11.63 21.15 -5.30
CA LYS A 20 12.64 22.22 -5.39
C LYS A 20 13.64 22.13 -4.23
N GLU A 21 13.16 21.93 -3.01
CA GLU A 21 14.01 21.66 -1.84
C GLU A 21 14.82 20.38 -2.02
N LEU A 22 14.20 19.31 -2.51
CA LEU A 22 14.91 18.06 -2.79
C LEU A 22 15.99 18.28 -3.87
N GLN A 23 15.69 19.00 -4.94
CA GLN A 23 16.63 19.26 -6.02
C GLN A 23 17.83 20.11 -5.56
N GLN A 24 17.61 21.03 -4.60
CA GLN A 24 18.68 21.84 -4.01
C GLN A 24 19.65 21.02 -3.15
N HIS A 25 19.17 19.97 -2.49
CA HIS A 25 19.97 19.17 -1.55
C HIS A 25 20.41 17.81 -2.11
N HIS A 26 19.67 17.25 -3.05
CA HIS A 26 19.84 15.91 -3.63
C HIS A 26 19.42 15.89 -5.12
N ALA A 27 20.11 16.67 -5.96
CA ALA A 27 19.78 16.80 -7.39
C ALA A 27 19.66 15.46 -8.14
N GLY A 28 20.53 14.48 -7.86
CA GLY A 28 20.47 13.16 -8.47
C GLY A 28 19.20 12.39 -8.13
N LEU A 29 18.77 12.41 -6.86
CA LEU A 29 17.52 11.80 -6.42
C LEU A 29 16.30 12.52 -7.00
N ALA A 30 16.32 13.86 -7.02
CA ALA A 30 15.26 14.64 -7.66
C ALA A 30 15.10 14.28 -9.14
N GLN A 31 16.21 14.14 -9.88
CA GLN A 31 16.20 13.73 -11.28
C GLN A 31 15.70 12.29 -11.44
N GLN A 32 16.15 11.35 -10.60
CA GLN A 32 15.66 9.98 -10.61
C GLN A 32 14.14 9.93 -10.43
N LEU A 33 13.61 10.62 -9.42
CA LEU A 33 12.17 10.68 -9.15
C LEU A 33 11.38 11.36 -10.29
N GLN A 34 11.93 12.38 -10.93
CA GLN A 34 11.33 13.01 -12.12
C GLN A 34 11.25 12.05 -13.32
N THR A 35 12.21 11.14 -13.45
CA THR A 35 12.27 10.17 -14.56
C THR A 35 11.53 8.85 -14.27
N ALA A 36 11.27 8.54 -13.00
CA ALA A 36 10.77 7.24 -12.55
C ALA A 36 9.25 7.04 -12.76
N THR A 37 8.70 7.33 -13.94
CA THR A 37 7.24 7.26 -14.24
C THR A 37 6.44 8.33 -13.47
N PRO A 38 5.13 8.61 -13.74
CA PRO A 38 4.55 9.94 -13.54
C PRO A 38 4.29 10.24 -12.07
N PHE A 39 5.36 10.51 -11.30
CA PHE A 39 5.24 11.13 -10.01
C PHE A 39 4.64 12.50 -10.25
N VAL A 40 3.36 12.64 -9.93
CA VAL A 40 2.62 13.88 -10.18
C VAL A 40 3.15 15.05 -9.35
N PHE A 41 4.14 14.95 -8.45
CA PHE A 41 4.69 16.03 -7.59
C PHE A 41 3.74 17.13 -7.01
N GLN A 42 2.44 17.01 -7.15
CA GLN A 42 1.45 17.95 -6.68
C GLN A 42 0.74 17.27 -5.53
N VAL A 43 1.12 17.66 -4.33
CA VAL A 43 0.46 17.23 -3.11
C VAL A 43 -0.99 17.71 -3.20
N PRO A 44 -2.00 16.82 -3.09
CA PRO A 44 -3.39 17.26 -3.13
C PRO A 44 -3.69 18.24 -2.00
N GLU A 45 -4.25 19.40 -2.35
CA GLU A 45 -4.68 20.44 -1.42
C GLU A 45 -6.20 20.45 -1.26
N THR A 46 -6.92 19.83 -2.18
CA THR A 46 -8.38 19.70 -2.14
C THR A 46 -8.84 18.24 -2.19
N THR A 47 -10.03 17.96 -1.66
CA THR A 47 -10.62 16.61 -1.70
C THR A 47 -10.78 16.11 -3.14
N GLU A 48 -11.11 17.00 -4.07
CA GLU A 48 -11.23 16.66 -5.49
C GLU A 48 -9.90 16.18 -6.07
N GLU A 49 -8.82 16.95 -5.87
CA GLU A 49 -7.48 16.55 -6.30
C GLU A 49 -7.04 15.21 -5.68
N ALA A 50 -7.33 15.02 -4.39
CA ALA A 50 -7.00 13.79 -3.68
C ALA A 50 -7.71 12.58 -4.29
N MET A 51 -9.00 12.72 -4.62
CA MET A 51 -9.78 11.69 -5.28
C MET A 51 -9.31 11.42 -6.71
N THR A 52 -8.94 12.46 -7.47
CA THR A 52 -8.36 12.31 -8.81
C THR A 52 -7.06 11.51 -8.76
N VAL A 53 -6.17 11.82 -7.82
CA VAL A 53 -4.91 11.09 -7.64
C VAL A 53 -5.19 9.63 -7.27
N LEU A 54 -6.03 9.37 -6.26
CA LEU A 54 -6.39 8.01 -5.85
C LEU A 54 -6.99 7.19 -7.00
N ALA A 55 -7.89 7.78 -7.78
CA ALA A 55 -8.53 7.11 -8.91
C ALA A 55 -7.55 6.83 -10.06
N ALA A 56 -6.48 7.61 -10.20
CA ALA A 56 -5.43 7.41 -11.18
C ALA A 56 -4.34 6.43 -10.74
N THR A 57 -4.24 6.11 -9.44
CA THR A 57 -3.19 5.25 -8.90
C THR A 57 -3.42 3.77 -9.25
N PRO A 58 -2.48 3.11 -9.98
CA PRO A 58 -2.67 1.73 -10.43
C PRO A 58 -2.86 0.70 -9.32
N SER A 59 -2.16 0.82 -8.19
CA SER A 59 -2.32 -0.09 -7.04
C SER A 59 -3.72 0.01 -6.42
N ILE A 60 -4.26 1.23 -6.31
CA ILE A 60 -5.64 1.47 -5.85
C ILE A 60 -6.65 0.85 -6.83
N GLN A 61 -6.51 1.12 -8.13
CA GLN A 61 -7.37 0.54 -9.17
C GLN A 61 -7.37 -1.00 -9.11
N PHE A 62 -6.18 -1.60 -9.02
CA PHE A 62 -6.02 -3.05 -8.88
C PHE A 62 -6.72 -3.58 -7.63
N SER A 63 -6.49 -2.98 -6.45
CA SER A 63 -7.07 -3.46 -5.21
C SER A 63 -8.60 -3.35 -5.20
N PHE A 64 -9.18 -2.27 -5.75
CA PHE A 64 -10.64 -2.17 -5.89
C PHE A 64 -11.20 -3.21 -6.86
N ALA A 65 -10.53 -3.46 -7.98
CA ALA A 65 -10.93 -4.52 -8.91
C ALA A 65 -10.87 -5.91 -8.24
N ALA A 66 -9.79 -6.19 -7.50
CA ALA A 66 -9.61 -7.43 -6.76
C ALA A 66 -10.73 -7.61 -5.70
N LEU A 67 -11.01 -6.57 -4.92
CA LEU A 67 -12.12 -6.58 -3.95
C LEU A 67 -13.46 -6.84 -4.63
N ALA A 68 -13.76 -6.17 -5.74
CA ALA A 68 -15.01 -6.37 -6.48
C ALA A 68 -15.16 -7.82 -6.96
N VAL A 69 -14.10 -8.42 -7.51
CA VAL A 69 -14.09 -9.83 -7.92
C VAL A 69 -14.32 -10.76 -6.73
N THR A 70 -13.62 -10.54 -5.60
CA THR A 70 -13.79 -11.36 -4.40
C THR A 70 -15.20 -11.23 -3.81
N LEU A 71 -15.78 -10.03 -3.79
CA LEU A 71 -17.14 -9.81 -3.30
C LEU A 71 -18.17 -10.50 -4.18
N CYS A 72 -18.06 -10.38 -5.51
CA CYS A 72 -18.93 -11.10 -6.44
C CYS A 72 -18.83 -12.62 -6.26
N ALA A 73 -17.60 -13.15 -6.12
CA ALA A 73 -17.38 -14.56 -5.84
C ALA A 73 -17.99 -14.99 -4.50
N ARG A 74 -17.86 -14.17 -3.44
CA ARG A 74 -18.47 -14.47 -2.14
C ARG A 74 -19.99 -14.49 -2.21
N LEU A 75 -20.61 -13.53 -2.88
CA LEU A 75 -22.08 -13.43 -2.99
C LEU A 75 -22.66 -14.61 -3.78
N ALA A 76 -21.92 -15.13 -4.77
CA ALA A 76 -22.33 -16.32 -5.53
C ALA A 76 -22.37 -17.61 -4.69
N LEU A 77 -21.70 -17.64 -3.52
CA LEU A 77 -21.64 -18.80 -2.63
C LEU A 77 -22.77 -18.85 -1.58
N GLY A 78 -23.73 -17.92 -1.64
CA GLY A 78 -24.90 -17.87 -0.76
C GLY A 78 -24.83 -16.77 0.30
N PRO A 79 -25.80 -16.69 1.21
CA PRO A 79 -25.94 -15.59 2.17
C PRO A 79 -24.77 -15.53 3.17
N LEU A 80 -24.60 -14.34 3.79
CA LEU A 80 -23.72 -14.17 4.93
C LEU A 80 -24.36 -14.79 6.19
N GLY A 81 -23.58 -15.52 6.97
CA GLY A 81 -23.97 -16.08 8.25
C GLY A 81 -23.18 -15.48 9.42
N VAL A 82 -23.51 -15.91 10.65
CA VAL A 82 -22.83 -15.43 11.87
C VAL A 82 -21.32 -15.75 11.86
N THR A 83 -20.92 -16.86 11.24
CA THR A 83 -19.50 -17.21 11.08
C THR A 83 -18.75 -16.18 10.25
N ASP A 84 -19.40 -15.56 9.25
CA ASP A 84 -18.77 -14.52 8.44
C ASP A 84 -18.41 -13.31 9.30
N LEU A 85 -19.28 -12.89 10.23
CA LEU A 85 -18.99 -11.79 11.14
C LEU A 85 -17.75 -12.07 12.00
N GLY A 86 -17.61 -13.29 12.53
CA GLY A 86 -16.42 -13.70 13.26
C GLY A 86 -15.15 -13.63 12.40
N ILE A 87 -15.25 -14.03 11.13
CA ILE A 87 -14.14 -13.91 10.17
C ILE A 87 -13.81 -12.44 9.90
N LEU A 88 -14.80 -11.57 9.65
CA LEU A 88 -14.56 -10.14 9.40
C LEU A 88 -13.79 -9.49 10.56
N ILE A 89 -14.20 -9.75 11.81
CA ILE A 89 -13.54 -9.23 13.01
C ILE A 89 -12.13 -9.81 13.13
N GLY A 90 -12.00 -11.13 13.00
CA GLY A 90 -10.71 -11.82 13.08
C GLY A 90 -9.72 -11.34 12.03
N THR A 91 -10.15 -11.19 10.78
CA THR A 91 -9.33 -10.65 9.69
C THR A 91 -8.89 -9.23 9.98
N LYS A 92 -9.79 -8.36 10.49
CA LYS A 92 -9.43 -6.99 10.83
C LYS A 92 -8.36 -6.95 11.92
N MET A 93 -8.55 -7.69 13.02
CA MET A 93 -7.56 -7.76 14.10
C MET A 93 -6.22 -8.33 13.62
N PHE A 94 -6.26 -9.40 12.82
CA PHE A 94 -5.08 -9.98 12.22
C PHE A 94 -4.36 -8.97 11.33
N TRP A 95 -5.09 -8.21 10.51
CA TRP A 95 -4.49 -7.23 9.62
C TRP A 95 -3.80 -6.09 10.38
N GLU A 96 -4.41 -5.56 11.44
CA GLU A 96 -3.78 -4.52 12.28
C GLU A 96 -2.45 -5.03 12.87
N ILE A 97 -2.43 -6.27 13.39
CA ILE A 97 -1.22 -6.86 13.94
C ILE A 97 -0.18 -7.11 12.83
N GLN A 98 -0.61 -7.63 11.69
CA GLN A 98 0.28 -7.89 10.55
C GLN A 98 0.88 -6.60 10.01
N GLU A 99 0.06 -5.56 9.79
CA GLU A 99 0.52 -4.24 9.34
C GLU A 99 1.55 -3.70 10.32
N TRP A 100 1.26 -3.72 11.62
CA TRP A 100 2.20 -3.23 12.62
C TRP A 100 3.54 -3.97 12.56
N ILE A 101 3.53 -5.32 12.53
CA ILE A 101 4.76 -6.13 12.45
C ILE A 101 5.52 -5.87 11.15
N VAL A 102 4.82 -5.87 10.01
CA VAL A 102 5.45 -5.61 8.71
C VAL A 102 6.05 -4.22 8.71
N HIS A 103 5.33 -3.22 9.22
CA HIS A 103 5.80 -1.86 9.23
C HIS A 103 7.01 -1.68 10.16
N THR A 104 6.95 -2.14 11.42
CA THR A 104 8.05 -1.95 12.38
C THR A 104 9.24 -2.85 12.10
N GLU A 105 9.01 -4.15 11.87
CA GLU A 105 10.11 -5.12 11.77
C GLU A 105 10.63 -5.25 10.36
N LEU A 106 9.75 -5.28 9.36
CA LEU A 106 10.18 -5.38 7.97
C LEU A 106 10.66 -4.01 7.50
N PHE A 107 9.77 -3.02 7.46
CA PHE A 107 10.11 -1.76 6.82
C PHE A 107 11.07 -0.86 7.61
N HIS A 108 11.11 -0.97 8.95
CA HIS A 108 12.07 -0.20 9.79
C HIS A 108 13.22 -1.02 10.37
N GLY A 109 13.13 -2.36 10.43
CA GLY A 109 14.05 -3.20 11.22
C GLY A 109 15.37 -3.59 10.55
N SER A 110 15.47 -3.58 9.21
CA SER A 110 16.63 -4.14 8.50
C SER A 110 17.31 -3.15 7.54
N LYS A 111 18.53 -2.72 7.88
CA LYS A 111 19.38 -1.93 6.98
C LYS A 111 19.90 -2.73 5.77
N ASP A 112 19.97 -4.05 5.90
CA ASP A 112 20.54 -4.95 4.89
C ASP A 112 19.55 -5.36 3.80
N MET A 113 18.25 -5.09 3.99
CA MET A 113 17.18 -5.39 3.03
C MET A 113 16.75 -4.18 2.18
N THR A 114 17.45 -3.05 2.33
CA THR A 114 17.15 -1.78 1.65
C THR A 114 17.21 -1.84 0.12
N SER A 115 17.82 -2.89 -0.45
CA SER A 115 17.89 -3.13 -1.90
C SER A 115 16.71 -3.93 -2.47
N ILE A 116 15.79 -4.41 -1.63
CA ILE A 116 14.58 -5.11 -2.08
C ILE A 116 13.49 -4.06 -2.31
N GLY A 117 12.88 -4.04 -3.51
CA GLY A 117 12.01 -2.95 -3.99
C GLY A 117 11.02 -2.32 -2.99
N PRO A 118 10.29 -3.08 -2.15
CA PRO A 118 9.38 -2.52 -1.13
C PRO A 118 10.05 -1.64 -0.07
N PHE A 119 11.31 -1.93 0.28
CA PHE A 119 12.07 -1.16 1.28
C PHE A 119 12.56 0.16 0.68
N GLU A 120 12.96 0.14 -0.58
CA GLU A 120 13.34 1.35 -1.32
C GLU A 120 12.14 2.31 -1.46
N SER A 121 10.93 1.78 -1.72
CA SER A 121 9.73 2.62 -1.76
C SER A 121 9.40 3.23 -0.40
N HIS A 122 9.54 2.47 0.69
CA HIS A 122 9.30 2.98 2.05
C HIS A 122 10.32 4.05 2.46
N ASP A 123 11.61 3.83 2.20
CA ASP A 123 12.65 4.83 2.50
C ASP A 123 12.42 6.13 1.70
N ARG A 124 12.03 6.03 0.41
CA ARG A 124 11.64 7.19 -0.40
C ARG A 124 10.43 7.91 0.17
N HIS A 125 9.46 7.16 0.68
CA HIS A 125 8.28 7.71 1.34
C HIS A 125 8.66 8.56 2.56
N HIS A 126 9.59 8.10 3.41
CA HIS A 126 10.07 8.90 4.56
C HIS A 126 10.77 10.21 4.16
N ILE A 127 11.43 10.23 3.00
CA ILE A 127 12.16 11.41 2.52
C ILE A 127 11.21 12.46 1.92
N LEU A 128 10.15 11.98 1.26
CA LEU A 128 9.13 12.79 0.58
C LEU A 128 7.72 12.39 1.02
N PRO A 129 7.36 12.61 2.30
CA PRO A 129 6.14 12.04 2.86
C PRO A 129 4.87 12.61 2.24
N TYR A 130 4.90 13.84 1.72
CA TYR A 130 3.72 14.49 1.13
C TYR A 130 3.50 14.17 -0.34
N TYR A 131 4.43 13.44 -0.94
CA TYR A 131 4.33 13.03 -2.33
C TYR A 131 3.66 11.67 -2.40
N HIS A 132 2.82 11.43 -3.42
CA HIS A 132 2.03 10.20 -3.68
C HIS A 132 2.84 8.89 -3.84
N VAL A 133 4.12 8.93 -3.44
CA VAL A 133 4.89 7.81 -2.91
C VAL A 133 4.19 7.13 -1.72
N SER A 134 3.19 7.76 -1.08
CA SER A 134 2.43 7.16 0.03
C SER A 134 1.52 5.99 -0.36
N THR A 135 1.29 5.76 -1.66
CA THR A 135 0.60 4.55 -2.13
C THR A 135 1.60 3.48 -2.50
N GLU A 136 1.36 2.26 -2.02
CA GLU A 136 2.23 1.13 -2.31
C GLU A 136 2.40 0.91 -3.82
N PRO A 137 3.61 0.52 -4.27
CA PRO A 137 3.82 0.22 -5.67
C PRO A 137 2.98 -0.99 -6.08
N LEU A 138 2.46 -0.98 -7.32
CA LEU A 138 1.57 -2.03 -7.84
C LEU A 138 2.10 -3.46 -7.62
N PRO A 139 3.39 -3.78 -7.85
CA PRO A 139 3.91 -5.13 -7.59
C PRO A 139 3.73 -5.58 -6.13
N LEU A 140 3.82 -4.68 -5.16
CA LEU A 140 3.63 -5.00 -3.75
C LEU A 140 2.16 -5.29 -3.44
N ALA A 141 1.25 -4.44 -3.94
CA ALA A 141 -0.19 -4.65 -3.80
C ALA A 141 -0.64 -6.00 -4.42
N VAL A 142 -0.11 -6.32 -5.62
CA VAL A 142 -0.33 -7.61 -6.28
C VAL A 142 0.24 -8.76 -5.45
N GLY A 143 1.47 -8.62 -4.94
CA GLY A 143 2.13 -9.63 -4.12
C GLY A 143 1.35 -9.99 -2.86
N PHE A 144 0.90 -8.99 -2.08
CA PHE A 144 0.08 -9.22 -0.89
C PHE A 144 -1.27 -9.85 -1.23
N TYR A 145 -1.92 -9.40 -2.30
CA TYR A 145 -3.19 -10.00 -2.73
C TYR A 145 -3.00 -11.47 -3.14
N LEU A 146 -1.97 -11.79 -3.92
CA LEU A 146 -1.68 -13.18 -4.33
C LEU A 146 -1.31 -14.06 -3.14
N LEU A 147 -0.57 -13.53 -2.16
CA LEU A 147 -0.28 -14.24 -0.92
C LEU A 147 -1.57 -14.57 -0.16
N ALA A 148 -2.45 -13.58 0.03
CA ALA A 148 -3.75 -13.80 0.68
C ALA A 148 -4.59 -14.80 -0.10
N ALA A 149 -4.72 -14.66 -1.42
CA ALA A 149 -5.46 -15.59 -2.26
C ALA A 149 -4.90 -17.02 -2.14
N THR A 150 -3.58 -17.18 -2.08
CA THR A 150 -2.92 -18.49 -1.87
C THR A 150 -3.28 -19.08 -0.51
N ILE A 151 -3.28 -18.28 0.56
CA ILE A 151 -3.70 -18.73 1.90
C ILE A 151 -5.16 -19.18 1.88
N ALA A 152 -6.05 -18.44 1.22
CA ALA A 152 -7.45 -18.81 1.08
C ALA A 152 -7.62 -20.15 0.32
N VAL A 153 -6.89 -20.34 -0.78
CA VAL A 153 -6.88 -21.60 -1.55
C VAL A 153 -6.33 -22.75 -0.74
N ALA A 154 -5.25 -22.54 0.02
CA ALA A 154 -4.70 -23.54 0.92
C ALA A 154 -5.72 -23.94 1.99
N ALA A 155 -6.36 -22.97 2.66
CA ALA A 155 -7.40 -23.24 3.64
C ALA A 155 -8.56 -24.08 3.07
N MET A 156 -9.00 -23.77 1.85
CA MET A 156 -10.02 -24.58 1.15
C MET A 156 -9.53 -26.01 0.89
N SER A 157 -8.25 -26.17 0.53
CA SER A 157 -7.63 -27.48 0.30
C SER A 157 -7.55 -28.32 1.59
N PHE A 158 -7.56 -27.68 2.75
CA PHE A 158 -7.64 -28.30 4.07
C PHE A 158 -9.06 -28.34 4.66
N GLY A 159 -10.10 -28.10 3.85
CA GLY A 159 -11.51 -28.31 4.23
C GLY A 159 -12.24 -27.07 4.74
N ALA A 160 -11.63 -25.88 4.72
CA ALA A 160 -12.37 -24.65 4.99
C ALA A 160 -13.43 -24.44 3.90
N PRO A 161 -14.69 -24.08 4.24
CA PRO A 161 -15.68 -23.91 3.20
C PRO A 161 -15.41 -22.63 2.40
N ALA A 162 -15.65 -22.71 1.08
CA ALA A 162 -15.26 -21.66 0.13
C ALA A 162 -15.87 -20.29 0.46
N ALA A 163 -17.11 -20.27 0.99
CA ALA A 163 -17.78 -19.04 1.40
C ALA A 163 -16.96 -18.30 2.47
N GLN A 164 -16.55 -18.98 3.53
CA GLN A 164 -15.73 -18.42 4.60
C GLN A 164 -14.36 -17.98 4.11
N ALA A 165 -13.72 -18.76 3.23
CA ALA A 165 -12.43 -18.39 2.64
C ALA A 165 -12.52 -17.11 1.80
N MET A 166 -13.60 -16.93 1.03
CA MET A 166 -13.84 -15.70 0.27
C MET A 166 -14.21 -14.51 1.16
N THR A 167 -14.93 -14.73 2.28
CA THR A 167 -15.16 -13.67 3.29
C THR A 167 -13.84 -13.18 3.88
N TRP A 168 -12.94 -14.10 4.22
CA TRP A 168 -11.61 -13.76 4.71
C TRP A 168 -10.81 -12.98 3.66
N LEU A 169 -10.72 -13.47 2.43
CA LEU A 169 -9.98 -12.80 1.36
C LEU A 169 -10.54 -11.39 1.06
N GLY A 170 -11.87 -11.26 1.03
CA GLY A 170 -12.53 -9.98 0.77
C GLY A 170 -12.28 -8.98 1.89
N SER A 171 -12.41 -9.41 3.16
CA SER A 171 -12.12 -8.55 4.31
C SER A 171 -10.64 -8.19 4.44
N TYR A 172 -9.73 -9.10 4.07
CA TYR A 172 -8.31 -8.83 4.04
C TYR A 172 -7.98 -7.77 2.99
N THR A 173 -8.49 -7.96 1.77
CA THR A 173 -8.33 -7.00 0.66
C THR A 173 -8.91 -5.63 1.02
N ALA A 174 -10.12 -5.60 1.60
CA ALA A 174 -10.74 -4.36 2.06
C ALA A 174 -9.92 -3.66 3.16
N SER A 175 -9.32 -4.42 4.07
CA SER A 175 -8.48 -3.87 5.13
C SER A 175 -7.18 -3.26 4.57
N GLY A 176 -6.56 -3.90 3.57
CA GLY A 176 -5.42 -3.35 2.83
C GLY A 176 -5.77 -2.05 2.07
N ILE A 177 -6.94 -1.99 1.43
CA ILE A 177 -7.45 -0.75 0.82
C ILE A 177 -7.63 0.33 1.87
N GLY A 178 -8.27 0.00 3.00
CA GLY A 178 -8.46 0.93 4.12
C GLY A 178 -7.13 1.52 4.61
N TYR A 179 -6.11 0.67 4.78
CA TYR A 179 -4.76 1.12 5.10
C TYR A 179 -4.20 2.09 4.06
N MET A 180 -4.20 1.72 2.77
CA MET A 180 -3.67 2.58 1.71
C MET A 180 -4.37 3.95 1.65
N LEU A 181 -5.70 3.97 1.82
CA LEU A 181 -6.48 5.20 1.80
C LEU A 181 -6.18 6.07 3.03
N LEU A 182 -6.16 5.49 4.22
CA LEU A 182 -5.86 6.23 5.45
C LEU A 182 -4.42 6.74 5.46
N HIS A 183 -3.47 5.93 5.02
CA HIS A 183 -2.07 6.31 4.86
C HIS A 183 -1.95 7.47 3.86
N PHE A 184 -2.55 7.35 2.67
CA PHE A 184 -2.57 8.44 1.70
C PHE A 184 -3.15 9.73 2.28
N LEU A 185 -4.29 9.66 2.98
CA LEU A 185 -4.91 10.84 3.60
C LEU A 185 -4.02 11.48 4.66
N ALA A 186 -3.34 10.68 5.49
CA ALA A 186 -2.38 11.17 6.49
C ALA A 186 -1.20 11.93 5.86
N HIS A 187 -0.94 11.71 4.57
CA HIS A 187 0.12 12.32 3.78
C HIS A 187 -0.38 13.39 2.80
N THR A 188 -1.64 13.82 2.91
CA THR A 188 -2.19 14.95 2.15
C THR A 188 -2.19 16.23 2.96
N ARG A 189 -2.34 17.40 2.31
CA ARG A 189 -2.49 18.71 2.97
C ARG A 189 -3.94 19.09 3.21
N LEU A 190 -4.86 18.13 3.12
CA LEU A 190 -6.27 18.38 3.35
C LEU A 190 -6.45 18.92 4.76
N SER A 191 -6.99 20.14 4.84
CA SER A 191 -7.40 20.70 6.13
C SER A 191 -8.58 19.87 6.62
N CYS A 192 -8.47 19.25 7.80
CA CYS A 192 -9.63 18.67 8.45
C CYS A 192 -10.61 19.83 8.74
N PRO A 193 -11.84 19.80 8.22
CA PRO A 193 -12.81 20.89 8.42
C PRO A 193 -13.14 21.12 9.90
#